data_AF-A0A9P4WXN8-F1
#
_entry.id   AF-A0A9P4WXN8-F1
#
_cell.length_a   1.000
_cell.length_b   1.000
_cell.length_c   1.000
_cell.angle_alpha   90.00
_cell.angle_beta   90.00
_cell.angle_gamma   90.00
#
_symmetry.space_group_name_H-M   'P 1'
#
loop_
_entity.id
_entity.type
_entity.pdbx_description
1 polymer ?
#
loop_
_entity_poly.entity_id
_entity_poly.type
_entity_poly.pdbx_seq_one_letter_code
_entity_poly.pdbx_strand_id
1 'polypeptide(L)'
;MKYCSRACQKRDWKLHKTLCDQFKNFQDEHRPSPDHRRVIFFPPDKDSPRFVWLKYKGSRKCMFHDVDDFRKYIPGMATPISHFDSYRELGRQWNTTFWIQQHDPSAHLPVNRSLIQLLDQYAARWRDPVICMAPLKYGRVVEWDDYDEEDKNLDCPDVLLPYDLDTTSLAVHVACLRFRSKYECTGCEYGINAEGVGDGFDPK
;
A
#
# COMPACT_ATOMS: atom_id res chain seq x y z
N MET A 1 -11.12 4.82 -11.56
CA MET A 1 -10.96 5.82 -10.47
C MET A 1 -12.28 6.54 -10.23
N LYS A 2 -12.92 6.31 -9.08
CA LYS A 2 -14.20 6.96 -8.74
C LYS A 2 -14.06 7.60 -7.36
N TYR A 3 -14.18 8.92 -7.30
CA TYR A 3 -14.34 9.65 -6.05
C TYR A 3 -15.83 9.77 -5.73
N CYS A 4 -16.21 9.71 -4.45
CA CYS A 4 -17.60 9.93 -4.06
C CYS A 4 -18.09 11.37 -4.32
N SER A 5 -17.18 12.34 -4.45
CA SER A 5 -17.51 13.72 -4.77
C SER A 5 -16.33 14.46 -5.40
N ARG A 6 -16.62 15.57 -6.09
CA ARG A 6 -15.60 16.53 -6.57
C ARG A 6 -14.78 17.13 -5.44
N ALA A 7 -15.36 17.29 -4.25
CA ALA A 7 -14.64 17.79 -3.07
C ALA A 7 -13.56 16.79 -2.64
N CYS A 8 -13.87 15.50 -2.61
CA CYS A 8 -12.88 14.44 -2.32
C CYS A 8 -11.77 14.39 -3.36
N GLN A 9 -12.13 14.49 -4.66
CA GLN A 9 -11.14 14.57 -5.73
C GLN A 9 -10.18 15.76 -5.57
N LYS A 10 -10.72 16.97 -5.31
CA LYS A 10 -9.90 18.17 -5.11
C LYS A 10 -8.98 18.05 -3.89
N ARG A 11 -9.45 17.43 -2.80
CA ARG A 11 -8.65 17.19 -1.59
C ARG A 11 -7.49 16.23 -1.87
N ASP A 12 -7.74 15.17 -2.63
CA ASP A 12 -6.74 14.16 -2.97
C ASP A 12 -5.79 14.60 -4.10
N TRP A 13 -6.16 15.66 -4.85
CA TRP A 13 -5.45 16.09 -6.06
C TRP A 13 -3.93 16.25 -5.88
N LYS A 14 -3.48 16.76 -4.72
CA LYS A 14 -2.05 16.94 -4.43
C LYS A 14 -1.28 15.62 -4.47
N LEU A 15 -1.88 14.54 -3.98
CA LEU A 15 -1.27 13.21 -3.98
C LEU A 15 -1.53 12.51 -5.32
N HIS A 16 -2.78 12.52 -5.79
CA HIS A 16 -3.19 11.96 -7.07
C HIS A 16 -2.28 12.37 -8.22
N LYS A 17 -2.00 13.69 -8.37
CA LYS A 17 -1.19 14.22 -9.47
C LYS A 17 0.25 13.67 -9.49
N THR A 18 0.76 13.21 -8.35
CA THR A 18 2.12 12.63 -8.23
C THR A 18 2.28 11.37 -9.08
N LEU A 19 1.19 10.62 -9.25
CA LEU A 19 1.17 9.36 -10.00
C LEU A 19 0.32 9.44 -11.27
N CYS A 20 -0.53 10.47 -11.42
CA CYS A 20 -1.48 10.61 -12.52
C CYS A 20 -0.82 10.54 -13.90
N ASP A 21 0.29 11.26 -14.08
CA ASP A 21 0.99 11.30 -15.37
C ASP A 21 1.58 9.93 -15.75
N GLN A 22 2.04 9.18 -14.75
CA GLN A 22 2.60 7.85 -14.95
C GLN A 22 1.49 6.81 -15.21
N PHE A 23 0.31 6.99 -14.63
CA PHE A 23 -0.77 6.00 -14.66
C PHE A 23 -1.16 5.58 -16.09
N LYS A 24 -1.07 6.50 -17.06
CA LYS A 24 -1.33 6.20 -18.48
C LYS A 24 -0.45 5.06 -19.03
N ASN A 25 0.80 4.98 -18.59
CA ASN A 25 1.74 3.94 -19.00
C ASN A 25 1.59 2.64 -18.18
N PHE A 26 0.68 2.63 -17.22
CA PHE A 26 0.36 1.51 -16.34
C PHE A 26 -1.12 1.13 -16.48
N GLN A 27 -1.72 1.30 -17.66
CA GLN A 27 -2.99 0.66 -17.98
C GLN A 27 -2.79 -0.84 -18.24
N ASP A 28 -3.89 -1.60 -18.25
CA ASP A 28 -3.84 -3.07 -18.36
C ASP A 28 -3.21 -3.56 -19.67
N GLU A 29 -3.31 -2.77 -20.74
CA GLU A 29 -2.64 -3.02 -22.03
C GLU A 29 -1.11 -3.05 -21.92
N HIS A 30 -0.54 -2.39 -20.92
CA HIS A 30 0.90 -2.34 -20.66
C HIS A 30 1.35 -3.38 -19.62
N ARG A 31 0.44 -4.22 -19.14
CA ARG A 31 0.73 -5.23 -18.12
C ARG A 31 1.62 -6.34 -18.72
N PRO A 32 2.80 -6.65 -18.14
CA PRO A 32 3.72 -7.63 -18.72
C PRO A 32 3.17 -9.07 -18.76
N SER A 33 2.38 -9.46 -17.76
CA SER A 33 1.67 -10.73 -17.75
C SER A 33 0.45 -10.68 -16.80
N PRO A 34 -0.48 -11.64 -16.89
CA PRO A 34 -1.61 -11.74 -15.96
C PRO A 34 -1.23 -11.87 -14.48
N ASP A 35 0.03 -12.22 -14.17
CA ASP A 35 0.55 -12.37 -12.82
C ASP A 35 1.20 -11.09 -12.28
N HIS A 36 1.28 -10.04 -13.08
CA HIS A 36 1.79 -8.74 -12.64
C HIS A 36 0.68 -7.88 -12.07
N ARG A 37 1.02 -7.11 -11.03
CA ARG A 37 0.14 -6.14 -10.40
C ARG A 37 0.83 -4.81 -10.20
N ARG A 38 0.07 -3.73 -10.30
CA ARG A 38 0.53 -2.37 -10.07
C ARG A 38 0.74 -2.17 -8.58
N VAL A 39 1.97 -1.80 -8.24
CA VAL A 39 2.35 -1.42 -6.89
C VAL A 39 3.00 -0.04 -6.90
N ILE A 40 3.08 0.62 -5.75
CA ILE A 40 3.72 1.93 -5.62
C ILE A 40 5.10 1.73 -5.01
N PHE A 41 6.13 2.15 -5.75
CA PHE A 41 7.51 2.10 -5.33
C PHE A 41 8.03 3.49 -4.97
N PHE A 42 8.74 3.57 -3.85
CA PHE A 42 9.38 4.77 -3.30
C PHE A 42 10.90 4.61 -3.41
N PRO A 43 11.49 4.95 -4.57
CA PRO A 43 12.94 4.88 -4.76
C PRO A 43 13.67 5.91 -3.85
N PRO A 44 14.73 5.51 -3.12
CA PRO A 44 15.41 6.41 -2.19
C PRO A 44 16.18 7.53 -2.89
N ASP A 45 16.55 7.34 -4.15
CA ASP A 45 17.38 8.24 -4.94
C ASP A 45 16.56 9.20 -5.84
N LYS A 46 15.23 9.09 -5.88
CA LYS A 46 14.36 9.99 -6.67
C LYS A 46 13.46 10.82 -5.78
N ASP A 47 12.94 11.93 -6.30
CA ASP A 47 12.11 12.87 -5.55
C ASP A 47 10.61 12.54 -5.55
N SER A 48 10.19 11.50 -6.27
CA SER A 48 8.79 11.10 -6.37
C SER A 48 8.60 9.58 -6.39
N PRO A 49 7.47 9.09 -5.85
CA PRO A 49 7.08 7.70 -6.02
C PRO A 49 6.73 7.41 -7.47
N ARG A 50 6.70 6.12 -7.80
CA ARG A 50 6.27 5.66 -9.11
C ARG A 50 5.52 4.35 -9.07
N PHE A 51 4.69 4.12 -10.09
CA PHE A 51 4.17 2.78 -10.33
C PHE A 51 5.28 1.86 -10.83
N VAL A 52 5.20 0.60 -10.43
CA VAL A 52 5.97 -0.50 -11.01
C VAL A 52 5.06 -1.72 -11.14
N TRP A 53 5.37 -2.59 -12.10
CA TRP A 53 4.75 -3.91 -12.18
C TRP A 53 5.55 -4.88 -11.32
N LEU A 54 4.87 -5.51 -10.37
CA LEU A 54 5.44 -6.56 -9.53
C LEU A 54 4.77 -7.88 -9.88
N LYS A 55 5.59 -8.86 -10.22
CA LYS A 55 5.13 -10.22 -10.52
C LYS A 55 4.77 -10.94 -9.22
N TYR A 56 3.67 -11.66 -9.24
CA TYR A 56 3.26 -12.60 -8.20
C TYR A 56 3.44 -14.04 -8.68
N LYS A 57 3.65 -14.94 -7.72
CA LYS A 57 3.74 -16.38 -7.85
C LYS A 57 2.80 -17.02 -6.84
N GLY A 58 2.51 -18.30 -7.03
CA GLY A 58 1.67 -19.09 -6.13
C GLY A 58 0.29 -19.36 -6.69
N SER A 59 -0.57 -19.92 -5.84
CA SER A 59 -1.97 -20.16 -6.16
C SER A 59 -2.84 -19.03 -5.63
N ARG A 60 -4.08 -18.93 -6.13
CA ARG A 60 -5.06 -17.88 -5.80
C ARG A 60 -5.49 -17.82 -4.33
N LYS A 61 -4.92 -18.66 -3.44
CA LYS A 61 -5.08 -18.65 -1.97
C LYS A 61 -3.79 -18.31 -1.21
N CYS A 62 -2.65 -18.38 -1.87
CA CYS A 62 -1.33 -18.13 -1.28
C CYS A 62 -0.44 -17.50 -2.34
N MET A 63 -0.75 -16.26 -2.70
CA MET A 63 0.10 -15.49 -3.59
C MET A 63 1.18 -14.78 -2.80
N PHE A 64 2.38 -14.88 -3.33
CA PHE A 64 3.56 -14.19 -2.87
C PHE A 64 4.16 -13.46 -4.06
N HIS A 65 4.81 -12.33 -3.83
CA HIS A 65 5.56 -11.71 -4.92
C HIS A 65 6.68 -12.66 -5.37
N ASP A 66 6.99 -12.62 -6.66
CA ASP A 66 8.16 -13.29 -7.20
C ASP A 66 9.40 -12.69 -6.54
N VAL A 67 10.16 -13.50 -5.79
CA VAL A 67 11.32 -13.04 -5.02
C VAL A 67 12.36 -12.35 -5.90
N ASP A 68 12.61 -12.87 -7.11
CA ASP A 68 13.62 -12.30 -8.01
C ASP A 68 13.13 -11.00 -8.64
N ASP A 69 11.83 -10.88 -8.91
CA ASP A 69 11.24 -9.63 -9.39
C ASP A 69 11.19 -8.57 -8.28
N PHE A 70 10.84 -8.98 -7.06
CA PHE A 70 10.79 -8.13 -5.89
C PHE A 70 12.16 -7.55 -5.52
N ARG A 71 13.22 -8.37 -5.60
CA ARG A 71 14.61 -7.97 -5.32
C ARG A 71 15.14 -6.88 -6.26
N LYS A 72 14.50 -6.65 -7.41
CA LYS A 72 14.81 -5.50 -8.28
C LYS A 72 14.50 -4.16 -7.61
N TYR A 73 13.58 -4.15 -6.64
CA TYR A 73 13.10 -2.95 -5.96
C TYR A 73 13.58 -2.87 -4.51
N ILE A 74 13.52 -3.98 -3.77
CA ILE A 74 13.98 -4.08 -2.38
C ILE A 74 15.14 -5.08 -2.31
N PRO A 75 16.40 -4.64 -2.40
CA PRO A 75 17.53 -5.54 -2.24
C PRO A 75 17.67 -5.99 -0.77
N GLY A 76 18.12 -7.24 -0.55
CA GLY A 76 18.37 -7.79 0.78
C GLY A 76 17.24 -8.65 1.36
N MET A 77 17.24 -8.81 2.69
CA MET A 77 16.20 -9.56 3.40
C MET A 77 15.03 -8.60 3.69
N ALA A 78 13.85 -8.88 3.16
CA ALA A 78 12.67 -8.04 3.38
C ALA A 78 12.31 -7.99 4.88
N THR A 79 11.98 -6.80 5.40
CA THR A 79 11.54 -6.60 6.78
C THR A 79 10.17 -7.22 7.03
N PRO A 80 9.72 -7.25 8.31
CA PRO A 80 8.33 -7.51 8.63
C PRO A 80 7.37 -6.68 7.76
N ILE A 81 6.33 -7.36 7.29
CA ILE A 81 5.27 -6.81 6.48
C ILE A 81 4.34 -6.04 7.42
N SER A 82 4.22 -4.73 7.23
CA SER A 82 3.13 -4.00 7.88
C SER A 82 1.90 -4.09 7.01
N HIS A 83 0.83 -4.61 7.56
CA HIS A 83 -0.45 -4.71 6.88
C HIS A 83 -1.47 -3.79 7.55
N PHE A 84 -2.40 -3.27 6.76
CA PHE A 84 -3.50 -2.46 7.28
C PHE A 84 -4.73 -2.56 6.39
N ASP A 85 -5.89 -2.56 7.04
CA ASP A 85 -7.21 -2.65 6.43
C ASP A 85 -8.12 -1.51 6.90
N SER A 86 -7.62 -0.57 7.70
CA SER A 86 -8.40 0.56 8.20
C SER A 86 -7.64 1.89 8.11
N TYR A 87 -8.37 2.94 7.70
CA TYR A 87 -7.89 4.31 7.67
C TYR A 87 -8.55 5.12 8.78
N ARG A 88 -7.82 5.23 9.91
CA ARG A 88 -8.31 5.81 11.17
C ARG A 88 -8.74 7.28 11.04
N GLU A 89 -8.03 8.09 10.25
CA GLU A 89 -8.36 9.52 10.09
C GLU A 89 -9.76 9.75 9.49
N LEU A 90 -10.27 8.79 8.71
CA LEU A 90 -11.62 8.83 8.14
C LEU A 90 -12.59 7.84 8.80
N GLY A 91 -12.17 7.13 9.86
CA GLY A 91 -12.97 6.09 10.50
C GLY A 91 -13.43 4.98 9.55
N ARG A 92 -12.65 4.71 8.49
CA ARG A 92 -13.07 3.85 7.38
C ARG A 92 -12.32 2.53 7.39
N GLN A 93 -13.03 1.42 7.34
CA GLN A 93 -12.44 0.13 6.98
C GLN A 93 -12.45 -0.05 5.47
N TRP A 94 -11.40 -0.68 4.95
CA TRP A 94 -11.23 -1.07 3.58
C TRP A 94 -11.51 -2.56 3.48
N ASN A 95 -12.18 -2.95 2.40
CA ASN A 95 -12.35 -4.36 2.10
C ASN A 95 -11.02 -5.00 1.70
N THR A 96 -9.99 -4.21 1.38
CA THR A 96 -8.67 -4.65 0.92
C THR A 96 -7.63 -4.47 2.02
N THR A 97 -6.70 -5.42 2.13
CA THR A 97 -5.52 -5.28 2.98
C THR A 97 -4.36 -4.72 2.16
N PHE A 98 -3.76 -3.64 2.64
CA PHE A 98 -2.56 -3.02 2.06
C PHE A 98 -1.33 -3.43 2.83
N TRP A 99 -0.22 -3.67 2.12
CA TRP A 99 1.06 -4.04 2.70
C TRP A 99 2.12 -3.00 2.37
N ILE A 100 2.99 -2.72 3.34
CA ILE A 100 4.20 -1.91 3.18
C ILE A 100 5.39 -2.78 3.52
N GLN A 101 6.35 -2.84 2.60
CA GLN A 101 7.60 -3.56 2.77
C GLN A 101 8.80 -2.64 2.51
N GLN A 102 9.86 -2.86 3.28
CA GLN A 102 11.15 -2.19 3.15
C GLN A 102 12.26 -3.19 3.51
N HIS A 103 13.52 -2.78 3.39
CA HIS A 103 14.64 -3.46 4.05
C HIS A 103 14.84 -2.86 5.45
N ASP A 104 15.51 -3.58 6.38
CA ASP A 104 15.77 -3.08 7.73
C ASP A 104 16.78 -1.94 7.58
N PRO A 105 16.35 -0.68 7.74
CA PRO A 105 17.18 0.42 7.32
C PRO A 105 18.28 0.63 8.33
N SER A 106 19.52 0.45 7.88
CA SER A 106 20.66 0.95 8.64
C SER A 106 20.47 2.45 8.87
N ALA A 107 20.58 2.89 10.12
CA ALA A 107 20.42 4.29 10.50
C ALA A 107 21.39 5.24 9.74
N HIS A 108 22.43 4.69 9.11
CA HIS A 108 23.44 5.41 8.35
C HIS A 108 23.02 5.76 6.91
N LEU A 109 21.96 5.15 6.37
CA LEU A 109 21.49 5.45 5.01
C LEU A 109 20.83 6.82 4.92
N PRO A 110 20.91 7.55 3.79
CA PRO A 110 20.21 8.83 3.64
C PRO A 110 18.69 8.64 3.71
N VAL A 111 17.96 9.70 4.08
CA VAL A 111 16.49 9.71 4.04
C VAL A 111 16.01 9.48 2.59
N ASN A 112 15.01 8.62 2.43
CA ASN A 112 14.39 8.30 1.15
C ASN A 112 13.77 9.57 0.56
N ARG A 113 14.38 10.09 -0.52
CA ARG A 113 14.00 11.37 -1.11
C ARG A 113 12.57 11.40 -1.62
N SER A 114 12.06 10.26 -2.10
CA SER A 114 10.70 10.17 -2.66
C SER A 114 9.61 10.35 -1.61
N LEU A 115 9.97 10.23 -0.32
CA LEU A 115 9.08 10.37 0.81
C LEU A 115 9.14 11.75 1.47
N ILE A 116 10.18 12.56 1.22
CA ILE A 116 10.37 13.85 1.91
C ILE A 116 9.18 14.78 1.71
N GLN A 117 8.76 15.01 0.47
CA GLN A 117 7.65 15.92 0.17
C GLN A 117 6.27 15.37 0.62
N LEU A 118 6.17 14.05 0.80
CA LEU A 118 4.94 13.36 1.17
C LEU A 118 4.77 13.26 2.69
N LEU A 119 5.86 13.07 3.42
CA LEU A 119 5.86 12.80 4.86
C LEU A 119 6.38 13.97 5.69
N ASP A 120 7.01 14.99 5.08
CA ASP A 120 7.57 16.15 5.79
C ASP A 120 8.52 15.70 6.91
N GLN A 121 8.39 16.22 8.15
CA GLN A 121 9.21 15.79 9.30
C GLN A 121 9.14 14.28 9.58
N TYR A 122 8.07 13.59 9.16
CA TYR A 122 7.91 12.15 9.34
C TYR A 122 8.76 11.32 8.38
N ALA A 123 9.39 11.95 7.37
CA ALA A 123 10.25 11.26 6.40
C ALA A 123 11.54 10.72 7.03
N ALA A 124 12.05 11.33 8.10
CA ALA A 124 13.37 11.05 8.67
C ALA A 124 13.61 9.58 9.08
N ARG A 125 12.53 8.82 9.33
CA ARG A 125 12.57 7.38 9.64
C ARG A 125 12.81 6.51 8.41
N TRP A 126 12.39 6.95 7.23
CA TRP A 126 12.38 6.17 6.01
C TRP A 126 13.65 6.44 5.21
N ARG A 127 14.57 5.47 5.14
CA ARG A 127 15.88 5.63 4.49
C ARG A 127 16.07 4.70 3.29
N ASP A 128 15.54 3.49 3.39
CA ASP A 128 15.60 2.48 2.33
C ASP A 128 14.50 2.63 1.28
N PRO A 129 14.60 1.90 0.15
CA PRO A 129 13.49 1.73 -0.76
C PRO A 129 12.25 1.18 -0.02
N VAL A 130 11.08 1.72 -0.33
CA VAL A 130 9.80 1.26 0.21
C VAL A 130 8.90 0.83 -0.95
N ILE A 131 8.16 -0.26 -0.76
CA ILE A 131 7.16 -0.73 -1.72
C ILE A 131 5.84 -0.96 -1.03
N CYS A 132 4.78 -0.45 -1.65
CA CYS A 132 3.41 -0.46 -1.17
C CYS A 132 2.56 -1.26 -2.15
N MET A 133 1.81 -2.23 -1.64
CA MET A 133 1.05 -3.20 -2.44
C MET A 133 -0.30 -3.52 -1.78
N ALA A 134 -1.21 -4.12 -2.54
CA ALA A 134 -2.48 -4.63 -2.03
C ALA A 134 -2.62 -6.11 -2.39
N PRO A 135 -2.03 -7.04 -1.61
CA PRO A 135 -1.94 -8.44 -2.00
C PRO A 135 -3.27 -9.18 -1.90
N LEU A 136 -4.23 -8.62 -1.17
CA LEU A 136 -5.54 -9.21 -0.94
C LEU A 136 -6.62 -8.17 -1.22
N LYS A 137 -7.32 -8.30 -2.35
CA LYS A 137 -8.52 -7.49 -2.68
C LYS A 137 -9.56 -7.55 -1.56
N TYR A 138 -9.64 -8.70 -0.89
CA TYR A 138 -10.49 -8.96 0.27
C TYR A 138 -9.63 -9.35 1.49
N GLY A 139 -9.53 -8.46 2.48
CA GLY A 139 -8.64 -8.58 3.63
C GLY A 139 -9.05 -9.64 4.66
N ARG A 140 -10.35 -9.92 4.73
CA ARG A 140 -10.99 -10.99 5.51
C ARG A 140 -12.25 -11.43 4.77
N VAL A 141 -12.14 -12.38 3.85
CA VAL A 141 -13.35 -13.00 3.28
C VAL A 141 -13.94 -13.88 4.36
N VAL A 142 -15.10 -13.48 4.89
CA VAL A 142 -15.89 -14.31 5.81
C VAL A 142 -16.93 -15.08 5.01
N GLU A 143 -17.49 -14.50 3.94
CA GLU A 143 -18.54 -15.11 3.10
C GLU A 143 -18.36 -14.82 1.60
N TRP A 144 -18.91 -15.70 0.75
CA TRP A 144 -18.78 -15.68 -0.72
C TRP A 144 -19.53 -14.52 -1.40
N ASP A 145 -20.41 -13.82 -0.68
CA ASP A 145 -21.26 -12.77 -1.23
C ASP A 145 -20.57 -11.39 -1.26
N ASP A 146 -19.37 -11.27 -0.69
CA ASP A 146 -18.57 -10.04 -0.66
C ASP A 146 -17.83 -9.74 -1.98
N TYR A 147 -17.91 -10.64 -2.96
CA TYR A 147 -17.28 -10.49 -4.28
C TYR A 147 -18.02 -9.46 -5.15
N ASP A 148 -17.29 -8.67 -5.94
CA ASP A 148 -17.89 -7.78 -6.94
C ASP A 148 -18.35 -8.56 -8.21
N GLU A 149 -19.10 -7.89 -9.10
CA GLU A 149 -19.67 -8.54 -10.29
C GLU A 149 -18.61 -9.05 -11.27
N GLU A 150 -17.41 -8.47 -11.28
CA GLU A 150 -16.28 -9.01 -12.06
C GLU A 150 -15.83 -10.35 -11.49
N ASP A 151 -15.78 -10.46 -10.16
CA ASP A 151 -15.37 -11.66 -9.45
C ASP A 151 -16.43 -12.76 -9.46
N LYS A 152 -17.73 -12.42 -9.41
CA LYS A 152 -18.84 -13.40 -9.45
C LYS A 152 -18.95 -14.14 -10.78
N ASN A 153 -18.53 -13.50 -11.88
CA ASN A 153 -18.57 -14.07 -13.22
C ASN A 153 -17.30 -14.87 -13.57
N LEU A 154 -16.34 -14.95 -12.65
CA LEU A 154 -15.20 -15.85 -12.82
C LEU A 154 -15.67 -17.29 -12.56
N ASP A 155 -15.49 -18.16 -13.55
CA ASP A 155 -15.72 -19.61 -13.45
C ASP A 155 -14.60 -20.27 -12.61
N CYS A 156 -14.33 -19.72 -11.42
CA CYS A 156 -13.28 -20.19 -10.53
C CYS A 156 -13.61 -19.90 -9.06
N PRO A 157 -13.64 -20.92 -8.19
CA PRO A 157 -14.03 -20.78 -6.78
C PRO A 157 -13.03 -20.01 -5.88
N ASP A 158 -11.91 -19.52 -6.41
CA ASP A 158 -10.80 -18.97 -5.60
C ASP A 158 -10.44 -17.54 -6.03
N VAL A 159 -11.00 -16.54 -5.33
CA VAL A 159 -11.19 -15.15 -5.81
C VAL A 159 -10.16 -14.14 -5.24
N LEU A 160 -9.15 -14.56 -4.48
CA LEU A 160 -8.20 -13.62 -3.88
C LEU A 160 -7.07 -13.27 -4.86
N LEU A 161 -7.32 -12.35 -5.80
CA LEU A 161 -6.26 -11.72 -6.60
C LEU A 161 -5.70 -10.48 -5.90
N PRO A 162 -4.42 -10.11 -6.12
CA PRO A 162 -3.88 -8.87 -5.60
C PRO A 162 -4.58 -7.73 -6.34
N TYR A 163 -4.90 -6.67 -5.62
CA TYR A 163 -5.53 -5.49 -6.17
C TYR A 163 -4.49 -4.59 -6.85
N ASP A 164 -4.78 -4.17 -8.07
CA ASP A 164 -3.94 -3.21 -8.79
C ASP A 164 -4.09 -1.82 -8.16
N LEU A 165 -3.01 -1.30 -7.59
CA LEU A 165 -3.03 0.06 -7.06
C LEU A 165 -3.27 1.08 -8.18
N ASP A 166 -3.98 2.15 -7.82
CA ASP A 166 -4.22 3.29 -8.69
C ASP A 166 -3.77 4.59 -8.03
N THR A 167 -3.99 5.72 -8.70
CA THR A 167 -3.56 7.04 -8.21
C THR A 167 -4.23 7.44 -6.88
N THR A 168 -5.39 6.87 -6.55
CA THR A 168 -6.11 7.12 -5.29
C THR A 168 -5.53 6.31 -4.14
N SER A 169 -4.74 5.29 -4.44
CA SER A 169 -4.09 4.43 -3.44
C SER A 169 -2.93 5.13 -2.73
N LEU A 170 -2.36 6.22 -3.27
CA LEU A 170 -1.21 6.87 -2.63
C LEU A 170 -1.55 7.46 -1.26
N ALA A 171 -2.74 8.06 -1.11
CA ALA A 171 -3.13 8.73 0.11
C ALA A 171 -3.16 7.82 1.34
N VAL A 172 -3.71 6.61 1.17
CA VAL A 172 -3.82 5.66 2.29
C VAL A 172 -2.44 5.15 2.73
N HIS A 173 -1.54 4.89 1.78
CA HIS A 173 -0.17 4.47 2.10
C HIS A 173 0.63 5.60 2.74
N VAL A 174 0.50 6.84 2.26
CA VAL A 174 1.13 8.02 2.89
C VAL A 174 0.64 8.19 4.33
N ALA A 175 -0.65 8.01 4.59
CA ALA A 175 -1.18 8.08 5.95
C ALA A 175 -0.61 6.98 6.85
N CYS A 176 -0.52 5.74 6.38
CA CYS A 176 0.08 4.63 7.13
C CYS A 176 1.56 4.88 7.42
N LEU A 177 2.35 5.33 6.43
CA LEU A 177 3.76 5.68 6.60
C LEU A 177 3.94 6.78 7.65
N ARG A 178 3.11 7.83 7.64
CA ARG A 178 3.12 8.88 8.68
C ARG A 178 2.78 8.34 10.05
N PHE A 179 1.77 7.49 10.15
CA PHE A 179 1.38 6.87 11.41
C PHE A 179 2.54 6.05 12.00
N ARG A 180 3.18 5.20 11.19
CA ARG A 180 4.32 4.39 11.63
C ARG A 180 5.51 5.25 12.07
N SER A 181 5.80 6.34 11.36
CA SER A 181 6.80 7.31 11.81
C SER A 181 6.51 7.89 13.18
N LYS A 182 5.23 8.06 13.54
CA LYS A 182 4.82 8.67 14.81
C LYS A 182 4.70 7.67 15.98
N TYR A 183 4.23 6.45 15.72
CA TYR A 183 3.77 5.55 16.79
C TYR A 183 4.41 4.16 16.82
N GLU A 184 5.22 3.77 15.84
CA GLU A 184 5.72 2.39 15.82
C GLU A 184 6.76 2.11 16.92
N CYS A 185 7.39 3.15 17.48
CA CYS A 185 8.23 3.01 18.67
C CYS A 185 7.42 2.82 19.98
N THR A 186 6.08 2.84 19.93
CA THR A 186 5.21 2.73 21.12
C THR A 186 4.37 1.45 21.16
N GLY A 187 4.63 0.48 20.28
CA GLY A 187 3.88 -0.80 20.24
C GLY A 187 2.45 -0.67 19.69
N CYS A 188 2.12 0.43 19.01
CA CYS A 188 0.81 0.63 18.41
C CYS A 188 0.78 0.10 16.96
N GLU A 189 -0.08 -0.87 16.68
CA GLU A 189 -0.30 -1.39 15.33
C GLU A 189 -1.33 -0.55 14.58
N TYR A 190 -1.07 -0.28 13.29
CA TYR A 190 -1.99 0.45 12.44
C TYR A 190 -3.08 -0.51 11.95
N GLY A 191 -4.26 -0.46 12.58
CA GLY A 191 -5.45 -1.19 12.14
C GLY A 191 -5.76 -2.50 12.86
N ILE A 192 -5.07 -2.83 13.95
CA ILE A 192 -5.48 -3.91 14.86
C ILE A 192 -6.14 -3.26 16.08
N ASN A 193 -7.35 -3.72 16.41
CA ASN A 193 -7.96 -3.44 17.71
C ASN A 193 -7.01 -3.98 18.78
N ALA A 194 -6.26 -3.10 19.44
CA ALA A 194 -5.76 -3.41 20.76
C ALA A 194 -6.97 -3.36 21.70
N GLU A 195 -7.80 -4.41 21.69
CA GLU A 195 -8.60 -4.77 22.87
C GLU A 195 -7.60 -5.04 23.99
N GLY A 196 -7.22 -3.99 24.73
CA GLY A 196 -6.22 -4.10 25.78
C GLY A 196 -5.45 -2.83 26.14
N VAL A 197 -5.51 -1.74 25.38
CA VAL A 197 -5.05 -0.42 25.88
C VAL A 197 -6.28 0.36 26.33
N GLY A 198 -6.69 0.06 27.57
CA GLY A 198 -7.79 0.73 28.24
C GLY A 198 -7.63 2.24 28.25
N ASP A 199 -8.77 2.90 28.02
CA ASP A 199 -9.18 4.18 28.60
C ASP A 199 -8.07 5.20 28.91
N GLY A 200 -7.89 6.15 28.01
CA GLY A 200 -7.16 7.38 28.34
C GLY A 200 -6.52 8.09 27.15
N PHE A 201 -7.28 8.49 26.14
CA PHE A 201 -6.82 9.54 25.24
C PHE A 201 -7.92 10.60 25.09
N ASP A 202 -7.92 11.53 26.03
CA ASP A 202 -8.69 12.79 25.98
C ASP A 202 -7.83 13.84 25.23
N PRO A 203 -8.26 14.31 24.04
CA PRO A 203 -7.54 15.36 23.34
C PRO A 203 -7.90 16.72 23.96
N LYS A 204 -6.98 17.28 24.75
CA LYS A 204 -6.87 18.73 24.92
C LYS A 204 -5.86 19.29 23.91
#